data_AF-A0A450YQS2-F1
#
_entry.id   AF-A0A450YQS2-F1
#
_cell.length_a   1.000
_cell.length_b   1.000
_cell.length_c   1.000
_cell.angle_alpha   90.00
_cell.angle_beta   90.00
_cell.angle_gamma   90.00
#
_symmetry.space_group_name_H-M   'P 1'
#
loop_
_entity.id
_entity.type
_entity.pdbx_description
1 polymer ?
#
loop_
_entity_poly.entity_id
_entity_poly.type
_entity_poly.pdbx_seq_one_letter_code
_entity_poly.pdbx_strand_id
1 'polypeptide(L)'
;MPGCSLGHNQGHSGAIYNRRFDKPKLSKLKRIAIDEIHLGSSSGYLTIVMSLDSGALVEVADGKSTEVLVPFWKRLKHSQAKIEAVETNMGLVYIEAVRESLPEAVLVFDHFHIIKLYNEKMPNLRREIAREADVLEKKFIEGTCWVLMKTAFRLVVEKDEHT
;
A
#
# COMPACT_ATOMS: atom_id res chain seq x y z
N MET A 1 27.02 -26.03 -47.58
CA MET A 1 25.76 -25.39 -48.01
C MET A 1 24.68 -25.77 -46.99
N PRO A 2 23.84 -24.82 -46.56
CA PRO A 2 23.46 -24.67 -45.15
C PRO A 2 22.00 -25.05 -44.85
N GLY A 3 21.70 -25.18 -43.54
CA GLY A 3 20.43 -24.69 -42.99
C GLY A 3 19.50 -25.73 -42.38
N CYS A 4 19.42 -25.75 -41.04
CA CYS A 4 18.14 -25.57 -40.35
C CYS A 4 18.42 -25.20 -38.88
N SER A 5 18.56 -23.89 -38.63
CA SER A 5 18.56 -23.34 -37.29
C SER A 5 17.11 -23.34 -36.76
N LEU A 6 16.85 -24.13 -35.73
CA LEU A 6 15.61 -24.06 -34.96
C LEU A 6 15.53 -22.66 -34.32
N GLY A 7 14.65 -21.84 -34.89
CA GLY A 7 14.36 -20.50 -34.44
C GLY A 7 13.85 -20.51 -33.00
N HIS A 8 14.40 -19.58 -32.23
CA HIS A 8 13.92 -19.19 -30.92
C HIS A 8 12.41 -18.91 -30.96
N ASN A 9 11.66 -19.50 -30.04
CA ASN A 9 10.35 -19.00 -29.68
C ASN A 9 10.42 -18.48 -28.24
N GLN A 10 10.95 -17.26 -28.09
CA GLN A 10 10.82 -16.52 -26.85
C GLN A 10 9.35 -16.07 -26.75
N GLY A 11 8.63 -16.71 -25.82
CA GLY A 11 7.26 -16.39 -25.48
C GLY A 11 7.15 -14.95 -24.98
N HIS A 12 6.54 -14.11 -25.81
CA HIS A 12 5.54 -13.10 -25.48
C HIS A 12 5.44 -12.75 -23.97
N SER A 13 6.35 -11.90 -23.49
CA SER A 13 6.15 -11.13 -22.27
C SER A 13 6.86 -9.79 -22.45
N GLY A 14 6.16 -8.80 -22.99
CA GLY A 14 6.77 -7.49 -23.21
C GLY A 14 6.01 -6.62 -24.19
N ALA A 15 4.75 -6.27 -23.89
CA ALA A 15 4.02 -5.35 -24.78
C ALA A 15 2.83 -4.60 -24.13
N ILE A 16 2.87 -4.24 -22.83
CA ILE A 16 1.76 -3.45 -22.24
C ILE A 16 2.17 -2.03 -21.78
N TYR A 17 3.46 -1.72 -21.57
CA TYR A 17 3.87 -0.47 -20.88
C TYR A 17 4.66 0.55 -21.72
N ASN A 18 4.54 0.55 -23.05
CA ASN A 18 5.24 1.53 -23.91
C ASN A 18 4.50 2.88 -24.09
N ARG A 19 3.47 3.18 -23.30
CA ARG A 19 2.96 4.56 -23.20
C ARG A 19 3.79 5.33 -22.21
N ARG A 20 4.73 6.14 -22.71
CA ARG A 20 5.33 7.21 -21.93
C ARG A 20 4.24 8.23 -21.61
N PHE A 21 3.75 8.21 -20.38
CA PHE A 21 2.97 9.32 -19.85
C PHE A 21 3.86 10.55 -19.77
N ASP A 22 3.32 11.71 -20.12
CA ASP A 22 4.02 12.96 -19.95
C ASP A 22 4.40 13.12 -18.48
N LYS A 23 5.66 13.47 -18.22
CA LYS A 23 6.17 13.65 -16.87
C LYS A 23 5.71 15.02 -16.36
N PRO A 24 4.76 15.09 -15.41
CA PRO A 24 4.27 16.38 -14.93
C PRO A 24 5.38 17.14 -14.20
N LYS A 25 5.26 18.48 -14.20
CA LYS A 25 6.17 19.36 -13.46
C LYS A 25 5.99 19.14 -11.96
N LEU A 26 7.10 18.89 -11.26
CA LEU A 26 7.07 18.58 -9.83
C LEU A 26 7.16 19.80 -8.91
N SER A 27 7.48 20.99 -9.43
CA SER A 27 7.82 22.17 -8.63
C SER A 27 6.74 22.65 -7.66
N LYS A 28 5.48 22.29 -7.91
CA LYS A 28 4.32 22.63 -7.04
C LYS A 28 3.85 21.46 -6.17
N LEU A 29 4.55 20.33 -6.21
CA LEU A 29 4.17 19.14 -5.46
C LEU A 29 4.41 19.37 -3.96
N LYS A 30 3.39 19.09 -3.15
CA LYS A 30 3.43 19.28 -1.69
C LYS A 30 3.10 17.99 -0.95
N ARG A 31 2.03 17.31 -1.36
CA ARG A 31 1.56 16.09 -0.74
C ARG A 31 1.52 14.98 -1.77
N ILE A 32 2.15 13.85 -1.46
CA ILE A 32 2.24 12.71 -2.37
C ILE A 32 1.76 11.42 -1.70
N ALA A 33 1.28 10.49 -2.51
CA ALA A 33 1.04 9.11 -2.12
C ALA A 33 1.95 8.18 -2.91
N ILE A 34 2.48 7.16 -2.25
CA ILE A 34 3.27 6.09 -2.85
C ILE A 34 2.57 4.77 -2.55
N ASP A 35 2.20 4.04 -3.61
CA ASP A 35 1.54 2.75 -3.47
C ASP A 35 2.00 1.74 -4.52
N GLU A 36 1.63 0.47 -4.32
CA GLU A 36 1.94 -0.65 -5.19
C GLU A 36 0.68 -1.25 -5.80
N ILE A 37 0.67 -1.40 -7.12
CA ILE A 37 -0.34 -2.16 -7.83
C ILE A 37 0.24 -3.52 -8.18
N HIS A 38 -0.40 -4.58 -7.70
CA HIS A 38 -0.09 -5.94 -8.15
C HIS A 38 -0.73 -6.20 -9.51
N LEU A 39 0.08 -6.54 -10.50
CA LEU A 39 -0.36 -6.77 -11.89
C LEU A 39 -0.62 -8.25 -12.20
N GLY A 40 -0.41 -9.14 -11.23
CA GLY A 40 -0.55 -10.58 -11.36
C GLY A 40 0.78 -11.32 -11.27
N SER A 41 0.72 -12.64 -11.05
CA SER A 41 1.90 -13.46 -10.73
C SER A 41 2.98 -13.47 -11.80
N SER A 42 2.63 -13.28 -13.07
CA SER A 42 3.57 -13.25 -14.20
C SER A 42 4.01 -11.83 -14.59
N SER A 43 3.28 -10.80 -14.14
CA SER A 43 3.49 -9.40 -14.54
C SER A 43 4.06 -8.53 -13.43
N GLY A 44 4.12 -9.02 -12.19
CA GLY A 44 4.83 -8.38 -11.10
C GLY A 44 4.05 -7.27 -10.40
N TYR A 45 4.76 -6.19 -10.06
CA TYR A 45 4.26 -5.06 -9.28
C TYR A 45 4.61 -3.76 -9.97
N LEU A 46 3.79 -2.74 -9.75
CA LEU A 46 3.99 -1.39 -10.24
C LEU A 46 3.94 -0.43 -9.07
N THR A 47 5.03 0.30 -8.82
CA THR A 47 5.05 1.40 -7.87
C THR A 47 4.51 2.66 -8.54
N ILE A 48 3.50 3.27 -7.94
CA ILE A 48 2.90 4.51 -8.41
C ILE A 48 3.16 5.63 -7.42
N VAL A 49 3.40 6.83 -7.93
CA VAL A 49 3.48 8.05 -7.13
C VAL A 49 2.43 9.03 -7.62
N MET A 50 1.62 9.55 -6.69
CA MET A 50 0.47 10.40 -7.00
C MET A 50 0.59 11.74 -6.26
N SER A 51 0.02 12.80 -6.81
CA SER A 51 -0.26 14.02 -6.05
C SER A 51 -1.56 13.85 -5.27
N LEU A 52 -1.51 14.06 -3.97
CA LEU A 52 -2.72 14.08 -3.12
C LEU A 52 -3.53 15.37 -3.29
N ASP A 53 -2.94 16.42 -3.86
CA ASP A 53 -3.62 17.69 -4.10
C ASP A 53 -4.48 17.64 -5.36
N SER A 54 -3.95 17.07 -6.44
CA SER A 54 -4.61 17.08 -7.76
C SER A 54 -5.12 15.71 -8.22
N GLY A 55 -4.78 14.64 -7.50
CA GLY A 55 -5.03 13.25 -7.94
C GLY A 55 -4.22 12.84 -9.17
N ALA A 56 -3.24 13.64 -9.59
CA ALA A 56 -2.46 13.37 -10.79
C ALA A 56 -1.42 12.28 -10.54
N LEU A 57 -1.26 11.38 -11.51
CA LEU A 57 -0.17 10.40 -11.53
C LEU A 57 1.14 11.10 -11.89
N VAL A 58 2.12 11.01 -11.00
CA VAL A 58 3.38 11.76 -11.07
C VAL A 58 4.53 10.89 -11.58
N GLU A 59 4.58 9.65 -11.15
CA GLU A 59 5.55 8.64 -11.62
C GLU A 59 4.89 7.26 -11.61
N VAL A 60 5.34 6.42 -12.54
CA VAL A 60 5.03 5.01 -12.63
C VAL A 60 6.35 4.28 -12.80
N ALA A 61 6.65 3.34 -11.91
CA ALA A 61 7.89 2.59 -11.90
C ALA A 61 7.61 1.08 -11.80
N ASP A 62 8.27 0.29 -12.64
CA ASP A 62 8.10 -1.16 -12.71
C ASP A 62 8.92 -1.84 -11.60
N GLY A 63 8.25 -2.60 -10.73
CA GLY A 63 8.85 -3.32 -9.62
C GLY A 63 8.21 -3.02 -8.25
N LYS A 64 8.84 -3.58 -7.20
CA LYS A 64 8.33 -3.62 -5.81
C LYS A 64 9.35 -3.09 -4.79
N SER A 65 10.27 -2.21 -5.20
CA SER A 65 11.46 -1.94 -4.41
C SER A 65 11.86 -0.46 -4.42
N THR A 66 12.57 0.00 -3.40
CA THR A 66 12.95 1.42 -3.26
C THR A 66 13.86 1.90 -4.39
N GLU A 67 14.61 0.97 -4.98
CA GLU A 67 15.51 1.22 -6.10
C GLU A 67 14.74 1.75 -7.31
N VAL A 68 13.47 1.33 -7.50
CA VAL A 68 12.64 1.79 -8.62
C VAL A 68 12.25 3.27 -8.48
N LEU A 69 12.30 3.82 -7.27
CA LEU A 69 12.00 5.22 -6.98
C LEU A 69 13.24 6.14 -7.03
N VAL A 70 14.45 5.60 -7.14
CA VAL A 70 15.69 6.41 -7.24
C VAL A 70 15.62 7.48 -8.33
N PRO A 71 15.14 7.20 -9.56
CA PRO A 71 14.99 8.23 -10.59
C PRO A 71 13.98 9.32 -10.20
N PHE A 72 12.91 8.95 -9.51
CA PHE A 72 11.91 9.90 -9.02
C PHE A 72 12.50 10.83 -7.96
N TRP A 73 13.20 10.29 -6.96
CA TRP A 73 13.86 11.10 -5.91
C TRP A 73 14.85 12.11 -6.48
N LYS A 74 15.64 11.70 -7.49
CA LYS A 74 16.54 12.62 -8.21
C LYS A 74 15.76 13.75 -8.88
N ARG A 75 14.70 13.42 -9.62
CA ARG A 75 13.85 14.41 -10.31
C ARG A 75 13.17 15.37 -9.32
N LEU A 76 12.69 14.84 -8.20
CA LEU A 76 12.08 15.62 -7.13
C LEU A 76 13.08 16.61 -6.53
N LYS A 77 14.30 16.17 -6.22
CA LYS A 77 15.37 17.03 -5.70
C LYS A 77 15.71 18.17 -6.67
N HIS A 78 15.80 17.87 -7.96
CA HIS A 78 16.05 18.90 -8.99
C HIS A 78 14.90 19.90 -9.13
N SER A 79 13.66 19.50 -8.81
CA SER A 79 12.50 20.39 -8.89
C SER A 79 12.40 21.40 -7.75
N GLN A 80 13.20 21.24 -6.68
CA GLN A 80 13.17 22.04 -5.46
C GLN A 80 11.80 22.10 -4.78
N ALA A 81 10.92 21.13 -5.08
CA ALA A 81 9.62 20.99 -4.43
C ALA A 81 9.81 20.73 -2.94
N LYS A 82 9.00 21.39 -2.11
CA LYS A 82 8.96 21.14 -0.67
C LYS A 82 7.81 20.20 -0.38
N ILE A 83 8.14 18.93 -0.19
CA ILE A 83 7.15 17.93 0.22
C ILE A 83 6.85 18.11 1.70
N GLU A 84 5.58 18.33 2.01
CA GLU A 84 5.05 18.52 3.35
C GLU A 84 4.62 17.18 3.96
N ALA A 85 4.03 16.30 3.15
CA ALA A 85 3.57 14.99 3.60
C ALA A 85 3.68 13.91 2.51
N VAL A 86 3.92 12.68 2.95
CA VAL A 86 3.97 11.48 2.12
C VAL A 86 3.07 10.42 2.73
N GLU A 87 2.04 10.02 1.99
CA GLU A 87 1.21 8.86 2.31
C GLU A 87 1.85 7.60 1.72
N THR A 88 2.01 6.56 2.52
CA THR A 88 2.50 5.25 2.06
C THR A 88 1.66 4.13 2.63
N ASN A 89 1.73 2.96 1.98
CA ASN A 89 1.39 1.71 2.65
C ASN A 89 2.35 1.42 3.82
N MET A 90 2.01 0.44 4.65
CA MET A 90 2.79 0.09 5.85
C MET A 90 4.04 -0.79 5.56
N GLY A 91 4.51 -0.86 4.31
CA GLY A 91 5.71 -1.61 3.96
C GLY A 91 6.97 -0.92 4.48
N LEU A 92 7.76 -1.59 5.33
CA LEU A 92 9.01 -1.06 5.92
C LEU A 92 9.94 -0.45 4.86
N VAL A 93 10.03 -1.12 3.71
CA VAL A 93 10.82 -0.72 2.55
C VAL A 93 10.49 0.71 2.09
N TYR A 94 9.21 1.09 2.03
CA TYR A 94 8.80 2.46 1.66
C TYR A 94 8.97 3.46 2.79
N ILE A 95 8.72 3.03 4.02
CA ILE A 95 8.93 3.87 5.20
C ILE A 95 10.39 4.33 5.24
N GLU A 96 11.33 3.41 5.09
CA GLU A 96 12.77 3.70 5.07
C GLU A 96 13.14 4.63 3.91
N ALA A 97 12.72 4.32 2.67
CA ALA A 97 13.04 5.17 1.53
C ALA A 97 12.49 6.60 1.64
N VAL A 98 11.29 6.77 2.19
CA VAL A 98 10.72 8.11 2.41
C VAL A 98 11.50 8.84 3.50
N ARG A 99 11.85 8.17 4.59
CA ARG A 99 12.63 8.78 5.68
C ARG A 99 14.04 9.17 5.24
N GLU A 100 14.68 8.38 4.40
CA GLU A 100 15.98 8.69 3.83
C GLU A 100 15.93 9.84 2.81
N SER A 101 14.90 9.85 1.96
CA SER A 101 14.80 10.83 0.86
C SER A 101 14.19 12.17 1.28
N LEU A 102 13.27 12.15 2.25
CA LEU A 102 12.45 13.28 2.70
C LEU A 102 12.31 13.29 4.23
N PRO A 103 13.39 13.55 4.98
CA PRO A 103 13.39 13.46 6.45
C PRO A 103 12.42 14.45 7.12
N GLU A 104 12.21 15.62 6.51
CA GLU A 104 11.33 16.69 7.02
C GLU A 104 9.85 16.47 6.69
N ALA A 105 9.51 15.53 5.80
CA ALA A 105 8.13 15.30 5.41
C ALA A 105 7.39 14.48 6.47
N VAL A 106 6.12 14.81 6.68
CA VAL A 106 5.23 14.02 7.55
C VAL A 106 4.88 12.72 6.84
N LEU A 107 5.31 11.59 7.40
CA LEU A 107 4.91 10.27 6.94
C LEU A 107 3.51 9.95 7.46
N VAL A 108 2.58 9.65 6.55
CA VAL A 108 1.20 9.29 6.83
C VAL A 108 0.96 7.87 6.36
N PHE A 109 0.29 7.06 7.17
CA PHE A 109 -0.13 5.73 6.76
C PHE A 109 -1.54 5.78 6.17
N ASP A 110 -1.71 5.12 5.04
CA ASP A 110 -3.00 5.00 4.39
C ASP A 110 -4.02 4.27 5.29
N HIS A 111 -5.15 4.92 5.50
CA HIS A 111 -6.26 4.41 6.31
C HIS A 111 -6.84 3.10 5.75
N PHE A 112 -6.95 2.95 4.44
CA PHE A 112 -7.42 1.73 3.79
C PHE A 112 -6.52 0.55 4.13
N HIS A 113 -5.19 0.73 4.05
CA HIS A 113 -4.22 -0.31 4.38
C HIS A 113 -4.28 -0.69 5.86
N ILE A 114 -4.49 0.27 6.77
CA ILE A 114 -4.69 0.01 8.20
C ILE A 114 -5.95 -0.82 8.44
N ILE A 115 -7.10 -0.40 7.87
CA ILE A 115 -8.36 -1.13 8.02
C ILE A 115 -8.25 -2.54 7.42
N LYS A 116 -7.60 -2.67 6.26
CA LYS A 116 -7.37 -3.96 5.61
C LYS A 116 -6.56 -4.89 6.51
N LEU A 117 -5.44 -4.42 7.04
CA LEU A 117 -4.61 -5.20 7.98
C LEU A 117 -5.42 -5.61 9.21
N TYR A 118 -6.19 -4.68 9.78
CA TYR A 118 -7.06 -4.95 10.92
C TYR A 118 -8.05 -6.08 10.61
N ASN A 119 -8.78 -5.97 9.49
CA ASN A 119 -9.77 -6.96 9.06
C ASN A 119 -9.15 -8.32 8.74
N GLU A 120 -7.91 -8.37 8.25
CA GLU A 120 -7.18 -9.62 7.98
C GLU A 120 -6.70 -10.31 9.26
N LYS A 121 -6.27 -9.55 10.27
CA LYS A 121 -5.67 -10.10 11.50
C LYS A 121 -6.69 -10.44 12.58
N MET A 122 -7.76 -9.66 12.72
CA MET A 122 -8.77 -9.89 13.75
C MET A 122 -9.39 -11.31 13.74
N PRO A 123 -9.73 -11.91 12.58
CA PRO A 123 -10.26 -13.27 12.56
C PRO A 123 -9.28 -14.33 13.09
N ASN A 124 -7.97 -14.12 12.89
CA ASN A 124 -6.95 -15.04 13.39
C ASN A 124 -6.84 -14.95 14.91
N LEU A 125 -6.76 -13.72 15.44
CA LEU A 125 -6.76 -13.48 16.88
C LEU A 125 -8.02 -14.06 17.54
N ARG A 126 -9.18 -13.89 16.91
CA ARG A 126 -10.45 -14.46 17.40
C ARG A 126 -10.40 -15.99 17.47
N ARG A 127 -9.81 -16.64 16.47
CA ARG A 127 -9.63 -18.10 16.46
C ARG A 127 -8.63 -18.58 17.51
N GLU A 128 -7.59 -17.80 17.79
CA GLU A 128 -6.59 -18.11 18.81
C GLU A 128 -7.18 -18.02 20.21
N ILE A 129 -7.82 -16.90 20.56
CA ILE A 129 -8.52 -16.73 21.84
C ILE A 129 -9.60 -17.80 22.02
N ALA A 130 -10.37 -18.11 20.97
CA ALA A 130 -11.39 -19.16 21.04
C ALA A 130 -10.82 -20.58 21.21
N ARG A 131 -9.56 -20.84 20.86
CA ARG A 131 -8.93 -22.15 21.13
C ARG A 131 -8.54 -22.29 22.59
N GLU A 132 -8.08 -21.22 23.21
CA GLU A 132 -7.60 -21.18 24.59
C GLU A 132 -8.73 -21.05 25.62
N ALA A 133 -9.88 -20.53 25.20
CA ALA A 133 -11.03 -20.28 26.07
C ALA A 133 -11.83 -21.53 26.44
N ASP A 134 -12.29 -21.58 27.70
CA ASP A 134 -13.23 -22.60 28.18
C ASP A 134 -14.66 -22.37 27.65
N VAL A 135 -15.57 -23.35 27.84
CA VAL A 135 -16.94 -23.32 27.25
C VAL A 135 -17.74 -22.07 27.65
N LEU A 136 -17.57 -21.59 28.89
CA LEU A 136 -18.20 -20.36 29.39
C LEU A 136 -17.58 -19.10 28.77
N GLU A 137 -16.25 -19.09 28.61
CA GLU A 137 -15.50 -17.97 28.04
C GLU A 137 -15.76 -17.82 26.53
N LYS A 138 -15.95 -18.93 25.81
CA LYS A 138 -16.31 -18.94 24.38
C LYS A 138 -17.59 -18.16 24.09
N LYS A 139 -18.64 -18.33 24.90
CA LYS A 139 -19.91 -17.57 24.76
C LYS A 139 -19.71 -16.07 24.99
N PHE A 140 -18.84 -15.69 25.92
CA PHE A 140 -18.52 -14.30 26.19
C PHE A 140 -17.70 -13.66 25.07
N ILE A 141 -16.74 -14.40 24.49
CA ILE A 141 -15.89 -13.97 23.38
C ILE A 141 -16.72 -13.77 22.10
N GLU A 142 -17.69 -14.65 21.82
CA GLU A 142 -18.60 -14.50 20.67
C GLU A 142 -19.39 -13.18 20.72
N GLY A 143 -19.85 -12.76 21.90
CA GLY A 143 -20.59 -11.49 22.07
C GLY A 143 -19.70 -10.24 22.07
N THR A 144 -18.50 -10.33 22.64
CA THR A 144 -17.64 -9.15 22.88
C THR A 144 -16.77 -8.81 21.67
N CYS A 145 -16.36 -9.79 20.86
CA CYS A 145 -15.50 -9.53 19.70
C CYS A 145 -16.17 -8.71 18.59
N TRP A 146 -17.50 -8.68 18.52
CA TRP A 146 -18.22 -7.80 17.60
C TRP A 146 -18.04 -6.31 17.95
N VAL A 147 -17.79 -5.99 19.23
CA VAL A 147 -17.47 -4.63 19.69
C VAL A 147 -16.14 -4.16 19.12
N LEU A 148 -15.14 -5.04 19.03
CA LEU A 148 -13.83 -4.72 18.44
C LEU A 148 -13.97 -4.37 16.96
N MET A 149 -14.84 -5.09 16.23
CA MET A 149 -15.07 -4.86 14.79
C MET A 149 -15.93 -3.62 14.48
N LYS A 150 -16.48 -2.94 15.49
CA LYS A 150 -17.26 -1.72 15.33
C LYS A 150 -16.40 -0.47 15.49
N THR A 151 -16.55 0.47 14.57
CA THR A 151 -15.96 1.80 14.70
C THR A 151 -16.56 2.53 15.91
N ALA A 152 -15.72 3.14 16.74
CA ALA A 152 -16.08 3.69 18.06
C ALA A 152 -17.30 4.64 18.07
N PHE A 153 -17.56 5.39 16.99
CA PHE A 153 -18.71 6.29 16.91
C PHE A 153 -20.07 5.57 16.76
N ARG A 154 -20.08 4.25 16.53
CA ARG A 154 -21.29 3.42 16.32
C ARG A 154 -21.56 2.43 17.46
N LEU A 155 -20.87 2.62 18.58
CA LEU A 155 -21.09 1.88 19.82
C LEU A 155 -22.08 2.66 20.69
N VAL A 156 -23.38 2.48 20.40
CA VAL A 156 -24.40 2.69 21.44
C VAL A 156 -24.35 1.45 22.32
N VAL A 157 -23.76 1.58 23.50
CA VAL A 157 -23.84 0.56 24.55
C VAL A 157 -25.08 0.88 25.35
N GLU A 158 -26.24 0.39 24.91
CA GLU A 158 -27.39 0.30 25.81
C GLU A 158 -27.06 -0.80 26.83
N LYS A 159 -26.71 -0.35 28.04
CA LYS A 159 -26.65 -1.22 29.21
C LYS A 159 -28.08 -1.54 29.62
N ASP A 160 -28.61 -2.66 29.14
CA ASP A 160 -29.72 -3.31 29.83
C ASP A 160 -29.16 -4.12 31.00
N GLU A 161 -28.90 -3.42 32.11
CA GLU A 161 -28.87 -4.04 33.44
C GLU A 161 -30.33 -4.31 33.82
N HIS A 162 -30.87 -5.46 33.41
CA HIS A 162 -32.10 -6.00 33.97
C HIS A 162 -31.78 -7.11 34.97
N THR A 163 -32.43 -6.94 36.11
CA THR A 163 -32.40 -7.64 37.40
C THR A 163 -32.58 -9.15 37.31
#